data_AF-W0JS21-F1
#
_entry.id   AF-W0JS21-F1
#
_cell.length_a   1.000
_cell.length_b   1.000
_cell.length_c   1.000
_cell.angle_alpha   90.00
_cell.angle_beta   90.00
_cell.angle_gamma   90.00
#
_symmetry.space_group_name_H-M   'P 1'
#
loop_
_entity.id
_entity.type
_entity.pdbx_description
1 polymer ?
#
loop_
_entity_poly.entity_id
_entity_poly.type
_entity_poly.pdbx_seq_one_letter_code
_entity_poly.pdbx_strand_id
1 'polypeptide(L)' 'MKYGHMSADNGSKRNAGGGIAVGLGLGVAIGVAMDELAMGIALGLVFGIAFDSVWSQRGE' A
#
# COMPACT_ATOMS: atom_id res chain seq x y z
N MET A 1 -16.19 -36.68 21.85
CA MET A 1 -15.51 -35.43 22.26
C MET A 1 -14.24 -35.33 21.43
N LYS A 2 -14.24 -34.56 20.32
CA LYS A 2 -13.08 -34.44 19.42
C LYS A 2 -12.76 -32.96 19.26
N TYR A 3 -11.66 -32.62 19.90
CA TYR A 3 -10.94 -31.36 19.98
C TYR A 3 -11.15 -30.46 18.77
N GLY A 4 -11.67 -29.27 19.05
CA GLY A 4 -11.82 -28.19 18.09
C GLY A 4 -10.47 -27.85 17.48
N HIS A 5 -10.40 -27.95 16.16
CA HIS A 5 -9.44 -27.21 15.37
C HIS A 5 -9.70 -25.72 15.64
N MET A 6 -8.99 -25.18 16.63
CA MET A 6 -8.70 -23.75 16.68
C MET A 6 -7.75 -23.49 15.52
N SER A 7 -8.33 -23.19 14.35
CA SER A 7 -7.62 -22.50 13.29
C SER A 7 -7.20 -21.15 13.86
N ALA A 8 -5.93 -21.02 14.20
CA ALA A 8 -5.29 -19.72 14.24
C ALA A 8 -5.35 -19.19 12.80
N ASP A 9 -6.38 -18.39 12.50
CA ASP A 9 -6.34 -17.55 11.32
C ASP A 9 -5.26 -16.51 11.58
N ASN A 10 -4.07 -16.87 11.15
CA ASN A 10 -2.97 -15.95 11.03
C ASN A 10 -3.44 -14.97 9.97
N GLY A 11 -3.83 -13.76 10.39
CA GLY A 11 -4.41 -12.74 9.54
C GLY A 11 -3.49 -12.43 8.37
N SER A 12 -3.64 -13.21 7.30
CA SER A 12 -3.10 -12.96 5.98
C SER A 12 -3.89 -11.79 5.41
N LYS A 13 -3.69 -10.61 6.00
CA LYS A 13 -4.02 -9.34 5.40
C LYS A 13 -3.15 -9.23 4.17
N ARG A 14 -3.67 -9.74 3.05
CA ARG A 14 -3.40 -9.21 1.72
C ARG A 14 -3.20 -7.71 1.86
N ASN A 15 -1.95 -7.26 1.76
CA ASN A 15 -1.57 -5.88 2.03
C ASN A 15 -2.02 -5.00 0.87
N ALA A 16 -3.35 -4.84 0.70
CA ALA A 16 -4.01 -4.05 -0.35
C ALA A 16 -3.85 -2.53 -0.11
N GLY A 17 -2.71 -2.13 0.43
CA GLY A 17 -2.36 -0.74 0.72
C GLY A 17 -0.85 -0.51 0.78
N GLY A 18 -0.04 -1.53 0.45
CA GLY A 18 1.42 -1.39 0.41
C GLY A 18 1.86 -0.36 -0.64
N GLY A 19 1.22 -0.37 -1.82
CA GLY A 19 1.50 0.60 -2.88
C GLY A 19 1.20 2.03 -2.44
N ILE A 20 0.05 2.27 -1.81
CA ILE A 20 -0.35 3.60 -1.33
C ILE A 20 0.57 4.11 -0.21
N ALA A 21 0.97 3.24 0.74
CA ALA A 21 1.89 3.63 1.81
C ALA A 21 3.25 4.10 1.27
N VAL A 22 3.81 3.36 0.30
CA VAL A 22 5.07 3.72 -0.36
C VAL A 22 4.91 4.98 -1.20
N GLY A 23 3.84 5.05 -2.00
CA GLY A 23 3.54 6.20 -2.85
C GLY A 23 3.37 7.49 -2.05
N LEU A 24 2.60 7.48 -0.96
CA LEU A 24 2.42 8.64 -0.10
C LEU A 24 3.71 9.05 0.62
N GLY A 25 4.48 8.09 1.16
CA GLY A 25 5.74 8.39 1.82
C GLY A 25 6.74 9.08 0.88
N LEU A 26 6.86 8.56 -0.35
CA LEU A 26 7.72 9.15 -1.39
C LEU A 26 7.19 10.51 -1.87
N GLY A 27 5.88 10.60 -2.13
CA GLY A 27 5.24 11.83 -2.60
C GLY A 27 5.36 12.98 -1.61
N VAL A 28 5.18 12.72 -0.31
CA VAL A 28 5.39 13.71 0.75
C VAL A 28 6.84 14.16 0.80
N ALA A 29 7.81 13.23 0.74
CA ALA A 29 9.24 13.60 0.75
C ALA A 29 9.62 14.50 -0.45
N ILE A 30 9.13 14.18 -1.64
CA ILE A 30 9.35 14.99 -2.85
C ILE A 30 8.63 16.34 -2.73
N GLY A 31 7.38 16.36 -2.26
CA GLY A 31 6.61 17.59 -2.06
C GLY A 31 7.26 18.54 -1.06
N VAL A 32 7.80 18.02 0.05
CA VAL A 32 8.58 18.81 1.01
C VAL A 32 9.85 19.35 0.37
N ALA A 33 10.57 18.53 -0.42
CA ALA A 33 11.80 18.96 -1.09
C ALA A 33 11.56 20.05 -2.15
N MET A 34 10.36 20.06 -2.75
CA MET A 34 9.94 21.05 -3.76
C MET A 34 9.21 22.25 -3.16
N ASP A 35 9.02 22.30 -1.84
CA ASP A 35 8.16 23.28 -1.14
C ASP A 35 6.70 23.31 -1.65
N GLU A 36 6.26 22.23 -2.32
CA GLU A 36 4.95 22.12 -2.97
C GLU A 36 4.30 20.78 -2.62
N LEU A 37 3.76 20.68 -1.41
CA LEU A 37 3.16 19.47 -0.85
C LEU A 37 1.99 18.94 -1.69
N ALA A 38 1.20 19.84 -2.29
CA ALA A 38 0.04 19.45 -3.11
C ALA A 38 0.47 18.61 -4.31
N MET A 39 1.52 19.04 -5.02
CA MET A 39 2.12 18.29 -6.13
C MET A 39 2.69 16.96 -5.66
N GLY A 40 3.44 16.96 -4.55
CA GLY A 40 4.04 15.76 -3.99
C GLY A 40 3.02 14.68 -3.62
N ILE A 41 1.94 15.06 -2.92
CA ILE A 41 0.87 14.13 -2.54
C ILE A 41 0.13 13.59 -3.77
N ALA A 42 -0.16 14.44 -4.75
CA ALA A 42 -0.83 14.02 -5.99
C ALA A 42 0.01 12.98 -6.76
N LEU A 43 1.31 13.26 -6.95
CA LEU A 43 2.23 12.31 -7.60
C LEU A 43 2.40 11.03 -6.78
N GLY A 44 2.52 11.15 -5.46
CA GLY A 44 2.63 10.02 -4.55
C GLY A 44 1.43 9.09 -4.61
N LEU A 45 0.21 9.63 -4.64
CA LEU A 45 -1.01 8.84 -4.80
C LEU A 45 -1.08 8.17 -6.16
N VAL A 46 -0.77 8.89 -7.25
CA VAL A 46 -0.75 8.32 -8.60
C VAL A 46 0.21 7.13 -8.68
N PHE A 47 1.44 7.28 -8.18
CA PHE A 47 2.41 6.19 -8.17
C PHE A 47 2.01 5.07 -7.22
N GLY A 48 1.46 5.39 -6.05
CA GLY A 48 1.02 4.39 -5.09
C GLY A 48 -0.08 3.49 -5.62
N ILE A 49 -1.08 4.07 -6.31
CA ILE A 49 -2.16 3.33 -6.98
C ILE A 49 -1.62 2.55 -8.19
N ALA A 50 -0.68 3.12 -8.95
CA ALA A 50 -0.05 2.41 -10.06
C ALA A 50 0.74 1.19 -9.57
N PHE A 51 1.50 1.29 -8.48
CA PHE A 51 2.19 0.15 -7.90
C PHE A 51 1.24 -0.89 -7.33
N ASP A 52 0.16 -0.46 -6.67
CA ASP A 52 -0.86 -1.36 -6.15
C ASP A 52 -1.54 -2.15 -7.28
N SER A 53 -1.89 -1.48 -8.39
CA SER A 53 -2.49 -2.13 -9.57
C SER A 53 -1.54 -3.06 -10.33
N VAL A 54 -0.24 -2.73 -10.41
CA VAL A 54 0.78 -3.61 -11.03
C VAL A 54 1.05 -4.84 -10.16
N TRP A 55 1.12 -4.68 -8.84
CA TRP A 55 1.36 -5.79 -7.92
C TRP A 55 0.13 -6.68 -7.74
N SER A 56 -1.06 -6.09 -7.76
CA SER A 56 -2.33 -6.81 -7.70
C SER A 56 -2.53 -7.73 -8.91
N GLN A 57 -2.09 -7.31 -10.11
CA GLN A 57 -2.20 -8.14 -11.33
C GLN A 57 -1.21 -9.32 -11.37
N ARG A 58 -0.19 -9.32 -10.49
CA ARG A 58 0.79 -10.43 -10.39
C ARG A 58 0.43 -11.47 -9.33
N GLY A 59 -0.67 -11.23 -8.60
CA GLY A 59 -1.16 -12.13 -7.55
C GLY A 59 -2.27 -13.10 -8.01
N GLU A 60 -2.59 -13.16 -9.31
CA GLU A 60 -3.46 -14.17 -9.91
C GLU A 60 -2.64 -15.31 -10.55
#